data_AF-A0AAD9UIG8-F1
#
_entry.id   AF-A0AAD9UIG8-F1
#
_cell.length_a   1.000
_cell.length_b   1.000
_cell.length_c   1.000
_cell.angle_alpha   90.00
_cell.angle_beta   90.00
_cell.angle_gamma   90.00
#
_symmetry.space_group_name_H-M   'P 1'
#
loop_
_entity.id
_entity.type
_entity.pdbx_description
1 polymer ?
#
loop_
_entity_poly.entity_id
_entity_poly.type
_entity_poly.pdbx_seq_one_letter_code
_entity_poly.pdbx_strand_id
1 'polypeptide(L)'
;MGGEGNSTPDEEWGALQQVVYNTSKTYLGKPDRQYQDWFDPNDQELQTLMSRRHQAHQRVLQTRSTRSTTATYKDACRMLQKRTRALKSDWWERKAVELQRAAQNKRH
;
A
#
# COMPACT_ATOMS: atom_id res chain seq x y z
N MET A 1 -30.83 12.84 48.81
CA MET A 1 -30.46 13.92 47.87
C MET A 1 -29.05 14.35 48.23
N GLY A 2 -27.97 14.12 47.50
CA GLY A 2 -27.60 13.28 46.37
C GLY A 2 -26.08 13.35 46.44
N GLY A 3 -25.40 12.22 46.68
CA GLY A 3 -23.96 12.21 46.94
C GLY A 3 -23.20 12.65 45.71
N GLU A 4 -22.44 13.73 45.83
CA GLU A 4 -21.50 14.21 44.81
C GLU A 4 -20.44 13.13 44.62
N GLY A 5 -20.56 12.41 43.49
CA GLY A 5 -19.62 11.37 43.10
C GLY A 5 -18.27 12.00 42.85
N ASN A 6 -17.33 11.78 43.77
CA ASN A 6 -15.94 12.10 43.60
C ASN A 6 -15.40 11.21 42.47
N SER A 7 -15.32 11.76 41.25
CA SER A 7 -14.78 11.05 40.09
C SER A 7 -13.35 10.62 40.41
N THR A 8 -13.08 9.33 40.22
CA THR A 8 -11.77 8.77 40.53
C THR A 8 -10.74 9.24 39.49
N PRO A 9 -9.46 9.40 39.85
CA PRO A 9 -8.42 9.83 38.91
C PRO A 9 -8.34 8.99 37.63
N ASP A 10 -8.72 7.71 37.71
CA ASP A 10 -8.81 6.81 36.56
C ASP A 10 -9.93 7.18 35.59
N GLU A 11 -11.08 7.66 36.09
CA GLU A 11 -12.19 8.14 35.27
C GLU A 11 -11.84 9.44 34.55
N GLU A 12 -11.14 10.34 35.24
CA GLU A 12 -10.64 11.59 34.64
C GLU A 12 -9.58 11.33 33.58
N TRP A 13 -8.65 10.41 33.83
CA TRP A 13 -7.64 10.00 32.85
C TRP A 13 -8.26 9.34 31.62
N GLY A 14 -9.26 8.46 31.83
CA GLY A 14 -10.03 7.85 30.76
C GLY A 14 -10.77 8.88 29.91
N ALA A 15 -11.40 9.89 30.53
CA ALA A 15 -12.06 10.97 29.83
C ALA A 15 -11.08 11.81 29.00
N LEU A 16 -9.91 12.14 29.56
CA LEU A 16 -8.86 12.88 28.86
C LEU A 16 -8.34 12.09 27.64
N GLN A 17 -8.09 10.80 27.79
CA GLN A 17 -7.68 9.93 26.68
C GLN A 17 -8.72 9.91 25.54
N GLN A 18 -9.99 9.81 25.89
CA GLN A 18 -11.08 9.81 24.91
C GLN A 18 -11.21 11.15 24.18
N VAL A 19 -11.06 12.27 24.88
CA VAL A 19 -11.07 13.61 24.27
C VAL A 19 -9.88 13.78 23.34
N VAL A 20 -8.67 13.41 23.76
CA VAL A 20 -7.47 13.48 22.92
C VAL A 20 -7.64 12.61 21.68
N TYR A 21 -8.17 11.40 21.83
CA TYR A 21 -8.43 10.50 20.70
C TYR A 21 -9.48 11.06 19.73
N ASN A 22 -10.60 11.55 20.23
CA ASN A 22 -11.70 12.09 19.41
C ASN A 22 -11.31 13.40 18.71
N THR A 23 -10.58 14.28 19.40
CA THR A 23 -10.01 15.49 18.80
C THR A 23 -9.01 15.09 17.71
N SER A 24 -8.07 14.21 18.01
CA SER A 24 -7.10 13.73 17.01
C SER A 24 -7.79 13.11 15.79
N LYS A 25 -8.83 12.31 16.00
CA LYS A 25 -9.61 11.69 14.91
C LYS A 25 -10.37 12.72 14.07
N THR A 26 -10.93 13.75 14.70
CA THR A 26 -11.70 14.81 14.03
C THR A 26 -10.80 15.75 13.25
N TYR A 27 -9.65 16.14 13.81
CA TYR A 27 -8.75 17.12 13.19
C TYR A 27 -7.75 16.49 12.22
N LEU A 28 -7.22 15.30 12.51
CA LEU A 28 -6.28 14.62 11.62
C LEU A 28 -6.99 13.82 10.53
N GLY A 29 -8.30 13.54 10.70
CA GLY A 29 -8.99 12.51 9.93
C GLY A 29 -8.33 11.14 10.15
N LYS A 30 -8.98 10.05 9.71
CA LYS A 30 -8.16 8.90 9.32
C LYS A 30 -7.45 9.34 8.05
N PRO A 31 -6.12 9.33 7.95
CA PRO A 31 -5.49 9.40 6.65
C PRO A 31 -6.07 8.21 5.89
N ASP A 32 -6.91 8.50 4.91
CA ASP A 32 -7.32 7.51 3.95
C ASP A 32 -6.00 6.97 3.41
N ARG A 33 -5.69 5.71 3.71
CA ARG A 33 -4.50 5.06 3.17
C ARG A 33 -4.77 4.82 1.69
N GLN A 34 -4.96 5.90 0.93
CA GLN A 34 -4.55 5.95 -0.45
C GLN A 34 -3.05 5.80 -0.36
N TYR A 35 -2.61 4.55 -0.33
CA TYR A 35 -1.25 4.27 -0.67
C TYR A 35 -1.00 5.01 -1.98
N GLN A 36 -0.11 6.00 -1.96
CA GLN A 36 0.66 6.36 -3.15
C GLN A 36 1.50 5.12 -3.47
N ASP A 37 0.86 4.01 -3.82
CA ASP A 37 1.57 2.79 -4.11
C ASP A 37 2.04 2.89 -5.55
N TRP A 38 3.28 2.47 -5.75
CA TRP A 38 3.90 2.14 -7.02
C TRP A 38 3.06 1.18 -7.89
N PHE A 39 1.98 0.61 -7.34
CA PHE A 39 1.08 -0.30 -7.98
C PHE A 39 -0.13 0.46 -8.53
N ASP A 40 -0.07 0.82 -9.80
CA ASP A 40 -1.22 1.32 -10.54
C ASP A 40 -2.03 0.14 -11.10
N PRO A 41 -3.25 -0.13 -10.58
CA PRO A 41 -4.11 -1.18 -11.11
C PRO A 41 -4.58 -0.89 -12.55
N ASN A 42 -4.45 0.34 -13.04
CA ASN A 42 -4.78 0.74 -14.41
C ASN A 42 -3.60 0.58 -15.39
N ASP A 43 -2.43 0.11 -14.93
CA ASP A 43 -1.32 -0.22 -15.84
C ASP A 43 -1.70 -1.40 -16.73
N GLN A 44 -2.05 -1.09 -17.99
CA GLN A 44 -2.48 -2.05 -19.00
C GLN A 44 -1.41 -3.11 -19.29
N GLU A 45 -0.13 -2.74 -19.24
CA GLU A 45 0.99 -3.66 -19.44
C GLU A 45 1.04 -4.66 -18.28
N LEU A 46 0.89 -4.18 -17.04
CA LEU A 46 0.85 -5.01 -15.85
C LEU A 46 -0.33 -5.98 -15.87
N GLN A 47 -1.54 -5.51 -16.21
CA GLN A 47 -2.74 -6.35 -16.33
C GLN A 47 -2.58 -7.43 -17.42
N THR A 48 -1.96 -7.07 -18.55
CA THR A 48 -1.66 -8.01 -19.62
C THR A 48 -0.68 -9.09 -19.16
N LEU A 49 0.38 -8.71 -18.43
CA LEU A 49 1.37 -9.64 -17.88
C LEU A 49 0.77 -10.57 -16.81
N MET A 50 -0.11 -10.07 -15.96
CA MET A 50 -0.85 -10.88 -14.99
C MET A 50 -1.75 -11.90 -15.69
N SER A 51 -2.48 -11.47 -16.72
CA SER A 51 -3.35 -12.35 -17.52
C SER A 51 -2.54 -13.44 -18.22
N ARG A 52 -1.40 -13.09 -18.82
CA ARG A 52 -0.48 -14.05 -19.45
C ARG A 52 0.08 -15.07 -18.45
N ARG A 53 0.48 -14.61 -17.26
CA ARG A 53 0.95 -15.49 -16.17
C ARG A 53 -0.17 -16.42 -15.69
N HIS A 54 -1.39 -15.91 -15.57
CA HIS A 54 -2.56 -16.72 -15.20
C HIS A 54 -2.84 -17.81 -16.24
N GLN A 55 -2.90 -17.44 -17.52
CA GLN A 55 -3.14 -18.39 -18.61
C GLN A 55 -2.03 -19.47 -18.69
N ALA A 56 -0.76 -19.06 -18.54
CA ALA A 56 0.35 -20.01 -18.52
C ALA A 56 0.26 -20.98 -17.33
N HIS A 57 -0.15 -20.50 -16.16
CA HIS A 57 -0.38 -21.34 -15.00
C HIS A 57 -1.51 -22.34 -15.22
N GLN A 58 -2.65 -21.89 -15.76
CA GLN A 58 -3.78 -22.76 -16.10
C GLN A 58 -3.36 -23.86 -17.07
N ARG A 59 -2.56 -23.54 -18.10
CA ARG A 59 -2.01 -24.54 -19.03
C ARG A 59 -1.10 -25.56 -18.34
N VAL A 60 -0.29 -25.14 -17.38
CA VAL A 60 0.55 -26.06 -16.58
C VAL A 60 -0.31 -26.99 -15.73
N LEU A 61 -1.44 -26.51 -15.19
CA LEU A 61 -2.36 -27.31 -14.38
C LEU A 61 -3.21 -28.29 -15.22
N GLN A 62 -3.66 -27.85 -16.40
CA GLN A 62 -4.56 -28.62 -17.26
C GLN A 62 -3.85 -29.67 -18.11
N THR A 63 -2.55 -29.48 -18.39
CA THR A 63 -1.76 -30.40 -19.21
C THR A 63 -0.76 -31.17 -18.36
N ARG A 64 -0.25 -32.30 -18.85
CA ARG A 64 0.92 -32.94 -18.23
C ARG A 64 2.06 -31.93 -18.26
N SER A 65 2.49 -31.44 -17.10
CA SER A 65 3.53 -30.42 -16.99
C SER A 65 4.75 -30.82 -17.82
N THR A 66 5.00 -30.06 -18.90
CA THR A 66 6.16 -30.26 -19.76
C THR A 66 7.19 -29.20 -19.44
N ARG A 67 8.45 -29.45 -19.85
CA ARG A 67 9.52 -28.46 -19.72
C ARG A 67 9.15 -27.14 -20.42
N SER A 68 8.43 -27.21 -21.54
CA SER A 68 7.97 -26.04 -22.31
C SER A 68 6.88 -25.25 -21.59
N THR A 69 5.82 -25.91 -21.09
CA THR A 69 4.75 -25.21 -20.36
C THR A 69 5.25 -24.61 -19.04
N THR A 70 6.17 -25.29 -18.36
CA THR A 70 6.83 -24.74 -17.17
C THR A 70 7.74 -23.55 -17.51
N ALA A 71 8.49 -23.60 -18.62
CA ALA A 71 9.35 -22.50 -19.05
C ALA A 71 8.54 -21.25 -19.41
N THR A 72 7.42 -21.40 -20.13
CA THR A 72 6.53 -20.29 -20.49
C THR A 72 5.89 -19.63 -19.25
N TYR A 73 5.49 -20.43 -18.25
CA TYR A 73 5.02 -19.89 -16.96
C TYR A 73 6.12 -19.13 -16.22
N LYS A 74 7.32 -19.71 -16.10
CA LYS A 74 8.47 -19.03 -15.46
C LYS A 74 8.81 -17.73 -16.16
N ASP A 75 8.75 -17.70 -17.50
CA ASP A 75 8.98 -16.49 -18.28
C ASP A 75 7.95 -15.41 -17.99
N ALA A 76 6.65 -15.77 -17.97
CA ALA A 76 5.57 -14.86 -17.60
C ALA A 76 5.75 -14.28 -16.19
N CYS A 77 6.19 -15.10 -15.22
CA CYS A 77 6.53 -14.62 -13.88
C CYS A 77 7.70 -13.63 -13.89
N ARG A 78 8.77 -13.89 -14.66
CA ARG A 78 9.93 -12.99 -14.76
C ARG A 78 9.54 -11.65 -15.35
N MET A 79 8.73 -11.63 -16.41
CA MET A 79 8.27 -10.38 -17.03
C MET A 79 7.41 -9.55 -16.08
N LEU A 80 6.45 -10.20 -15.40
CA LEU A 80 5.62 -9.53 -14.39
C LEU A 80 6.49 -8.90 -13.29
N GLN A 81 7.43 -9.68 -12.73
CA GLN A 81 8.34 -9.18 -11.70
C GLN A 81 9.20 -8.01 -12.19
N LYS A 82 9.69 -8.06 -13.45
CA LYS A 82 10.47 -6.96 -14.04
C LYS A 82 9.65 -5.67 -14.10
N ARG A 83 8.41 -5.74 -14.59
CA ARG A 83 7.52 -4.57 -14.68
C ARG A 83 7.19 -3.99 -13.30
N THR A 84 6.83 -4.86 -12.35
CA THR A 84 6.57 -4.48 -10.95
C THR A 84 7.77 -3.77 -10.32
N ARG A 85 9.00 -4.24 -10.57
CA ARG A 85 10.22 -3.59 -10.06
C ARG A 85 10.46 -2.23 -10.71
N ALA A 86 10.24 -2.10 -12.01
CA ALA A 86 10.38 -0.82 -12.72
C ALA A 86 9.42 0.23 -12.14
N LEU A 87 8.14 -0.10 -12.01
CA LEU A 87 7.14 0.81 -11.41
C LEU A 87 7.53 1.26 -9.99
N LYS A 88 8.05 0.33 -9.19
CA LYS A 88 8.56 0.64 -7.85
C LYS A 88 9.77 1.56 -7.89
N SER A 89 10.72 1.33 -8.79
CA SER A 89 11.89 2.19 -8.98
C SER A 89 11.49 3.61 -9.39
N ASP A 90 10.62 3.74 -10.38
CA ASP A 90 10.12 5.04 -10.86
C ASP A 90 9.42 5.83 -9.74
N TRP A 91 8.65 5.12 -8.91
CA TRP A 91 7.99 5.73 -7.76
C TRP A 91 9.00 6.26 -6.73
N TRP A 92 10.03 5.48 -6.38
CA TRP A 92 11.06 5.92 -5.46
C TRP A 92 11.87 7.11 -5.99
N GLU A 93 12.14 7.15 -7.30
CA GLU A 93 12.82 8.26 -7.94
C GLU A 93 11.97 9.54 -7.84
N ARG A 94 10.67 9.48 -8.15
CA ARG A 94 9.76 10.61 -7.98
C ARG A 94 9.70 11.08 -6.53
N LYS A 95 9.64 10.14 -5.58
CA LYS A 95 9.63 10.46 -4.14
C LYS A 95 10.92 11.13 -3.69
N ALA A 96 12.07 10.69 -4.18
CA ALA A 96 13.36 11.31 -3.89
C ALA A 96 13.40 12.76 -4.39
N VAL A 97 12.90 13.02 -5.60
CA VAL A 97 12.79 14.37 -6.17
C VAL A 97 11.86 15.26 -5.34
N GLU A 98 10.70 14.75 -4.91
CA GLU A 98 9.78 15.49 -4.03
C GLU A 98 10.44 15.87 -2.71
N LEU A 99 11.13 14.93 -2.05
CA LEU A 99 11.83 15.16 -0.79
C LEU A 99 12.95 16.19 -0.96
N GLN A 100 13.71 16.11 -2.06
CA GLN A 100 14.74 17.08 -2.38
C GLN A 100 14.17 18.49 -2.55
N ARG A 101 13.06 18.63 -3.29
CA ARG A 101 12.37 19.92 -3.48
C ARG A 101 11.86 20.49 -2.15
N ALA A 102 11.26 19.65 -1.30
CA ALA A 102 10.80 20.08 0.02
C ALA A 102 11.95 20.57 0.91
N ALA A 103 13.13 19.94 0.82
CA ALA A 103 14.32 20.38 1.54
C ALA A 103 14.89 21.70 0.98
N GLN A 104 14.79 21.94 -0.33
CA GLN A 104 15.22 23.19 -0.97
C GLN A 104 14.27 24.37 -0.65
N ASN A 105 12.97 24.13 -0.63
CA ASN A 105 11.96 25.16 -0.34
C ASN A 105 11.98 25.64 1.13
N LYS A 106 12.56 24.87 2.05
CA LYS A 106 12.73 25.26 3.47
C LYS A 106 13.98 26.11 3.76
N ARG A 107 14.79 26.41 2.73
CA ARG A 107 16.04 27.19 2.86
C ARG A 107 15.90 28.68 2.53
N HIS A 108 14.67 29.16 2.26
CA HIS A 108 14.31 30.56 2.11
C HIS A 108 13.26 30.94 3.14
#